data_AF-A0A7W0XIX5-F1
#
_entry.id   AF-A0A7W0XIX5-F1
#
_cell.length_a   1.000
_cell.length_b   1.000
_cell.length_c   1.000
_cell.angle_alpha   90.00
_cell.angle_beta   90.00
_cell.angle_gamma   90.00
#
_symmetry.space_group_name_H-M   'P 1'
#
loop_
_entity.id
_entity.type
_entity.pdbx_description
1 polymer ?
#
loop_
_entity_poly.entity_id
_entity_poly.type
_entity_poly.pdbx_seq_one_letter_code
_entity_poly.pdbx_strand_id
1 'polypeptide(L)'
;MRRAMCLGYSCVCLLGAAAQAAVLEEFTVEDWSGLALSDDETGRLASCAIFAKYQNGATLFFVKNVDGGWIVSLVHDSWTLTESSEYPIQFKVDRQQYLENAGVALDVDQIGVAVPDDDPLLRQVRRGKLLNILFQSKEYGFELSNSGKALQAAARCIERGRDTGGQQVAQAGISGREAPPQGVLQQGFGAAPDLPADIGETVPVSELRTFGRWVVTTTDLGAGASVTCTAFGVYGDDQLILSYRPETWDFGLHRGAWRLDTNQTYYLHYNVDEPVEGAGVIKRPVEAVEPTRILFEVSGEEDLVARMEGGRRINLQLRGVALEPQTFSYPLDQAAEAFAATRDCARRIAEDGRTADAEGVKAITGQIGGAPMAGGELHSPIAPAGSGPSSPTS
;
A
#
# COMPACT_ATOMS: atom_id res chain seq x y z
N MET A 1 -16.95 -50.68 27.65
CA MET A 1 -16.55 -50.42 26.24
C MET A 1 -17.49 -49.37 25.66
N ARG A 2 -17.08 -48.11 25.54
CA ARG A 2 -17.82 -47.09 24.79
C ARG A 2 -16.82 -46.35 23.91
N ARG A 3 -16.99 -46.50 22.59
CA ARG A 3 -16.20 -45.82 21.55
C ARG A 3 -16.81 -44.43 21.36
N ALA A 4 -16.00 -43.38 21.47
CA ALA A 4 -16.36 -42.03 21.07
C ALA A 4 -15.71 -41.73 19.71
N MET A 5 -16.55 -41.46 18.71
CA MET A 5 -16.17 -41.00 17.38
C MET A 5 -15.78 -39.52 17.47
N CYS A 6 -14.56 -39.17 17.06
CA CYS A 6 -14.16 -37.81 16.76
C CYS A 6 -14.56 -37.48 15.32
N LEU A 7 -15.53 -36.57 15.14
CA LEU A 7 -15.78 -35.93 13.85
C LEU A 7 -14.70 -34.85 13.64
N GLY A 8 -13.89 -35.02 12.59
CA GLY A 8 -12.88 -34.05 12.17
C GLY A 8 -13.52 -32.86 11.47
N TYR A 9 -13.33 -31.67 12.02
CA TYR A 9 -13.68 -30.40 11.38
C TYR A 9 -12.42 -29.87 10.67
N SER A 10 -12.42 -29.92 9.34
CA SER A 10 -11.35 -29.39 8.50
C SER A 10 -11.52 -27.86 8.43
N CYS A 11 -10.73 -27.13 9.20
CA CYS A 11 -10.64 -25.67 9.15
C CYS A 11 -9.78 -25.29 7.94
N VAL A 12 -10.40 -24.78 6.87
CA VAL A 12 -9.69 -24.18 5.74
C VAL A 12 -9.42 -22.72 6.11
N CYS A 13 -8.19 -22.42 6.54
CA CYS A 13 -7.73 -21.05 6.77
C CYS A 13 -7.40 -20.40 5.41
N LEU A 14 -8.25 -19.47 4.96
CA LEU A 14 -7.88 -18.52 3.90
C LEU A 14 -7.02 -17.43 4.54
N LEU A 15 -5.70 -17.65 4.53
CA LEU A 15 -4.71 -16.63 4.88
C LEU A 15 -4.70 -15.59 3.76
N GLY A 16 -5.22 -14.39 4.02
CA GLY A 16 -4.96 -13.24 3.17
C GLY A 16 -3.48 -12.86 3.33
N ALA A 17 -2.69 -13.05 2.27
CA ALA A 17 -1.33 -12.55 2.25
C ALA A 17 -1.37 -11.02 2.17
N ALA A 18 -0.75 -10.33 3.13
CA ALA A 18 -0.40 -8.92 2.97
C ALA A 18 0.41 -8.81 1.67
N ALA A 19 -0.05 -8.00 0.73
CA ALA A 19 0.61 -7.81 -0.55
C ALA A 19 1.86 -6.96 -0.32
N GLN A 20 3.01 -7.61 -0.18
CA GLN A 20 4.31 -6.95 -0.29
C GLN A 20 4.50 -6.45 -1.73
N ALA A 21 5.31 -5.41 -1.92
CA ALA A 21 5.75 -4.90 -3.23
C ALA A 21 6.05 -6.06 -4.16
N ALA A 22 5.10 -6.38 -5.04
CA ALA A 22 5.20 -7.56 -5.86
C ALA A 22 5.84 -7.16 -7.18
N VAL A 23 6.77 -7.97 -7.64
CA VAL A 23 7.23 -7.91 -9.02
C VAL A 23 6.06 -8.36 -9.90
N LEU A 24 5.43 -7.41 -10.58
CA LEU A 24 4.31 -7.64 -11.49
C LEU A 24 4.78 -8.26 -12.81
N GLU A 25 5.93 -7.80 -13.30
CA GLU A 25 6.53 -8.22 -14.56
C GLU A 25 8.05 -8.09 -14.46
N GLU A 26 8.77 -9.10 -14.95
CA GLU A 26 10.19 -8.97 -15.25
C GLU A 26 10.38 -8.83 -16.75
N PHE A 27 11.29 -7.94 -17.16
CA PHE A 27 11.64 -7.77 -18.57
C PHE A 27 13.14 -7.53 -18.73
N THR A 28 13.65 -7.72 -19.94
CA THR A 28 15.07 -7.53 -20.24
C THR A 28 15.21 -6.68 -21.49
N VAL A 29 16.19 -5.78 -21.48
CA VAL A 29 16.53 -4.90 -22.60
C VAL A 29 18.03 -4.94 -22.80
N GLU A 30 18.47 -5.77 -23.73
CA GLU A 30 19.90 -5.99 -23.98
C GLU A 30 20.59 -6.45 -22.68
N ASP A 31 21.53 -5.66 -22.16
CA ASP A 31 22.31 -5.94 -20.96
C ASP A 31 21.65 -5.46 -19.65
N TRP A 32 20.44 -4.88 -19.74
CA TRP A 32 19.70 -4.36 -18.60
C TRP A 32 18.54 -5.27 -18.22
N SER A 33 18.40 -5.55 -16.93
CA SER A 33 17.20 -6.16 -16.36
C SER A 33 16.19 -5.07 -16.01
N GLY A 34 14.91 -5.41 -15.99
CA GLY A 34 13.83 -4.50 -15.65
C GLY A 34 12.70 -5.19 -14.88
N LEU A 35 12.06 -4.41 -14.02
CA LEU A 35 10.99 -4.86 -13.12
C LEU A 35 9.83 -3.86 -13.20
N ALA A 36 8.61 -4.36 -13.33
CA ALA A 36 7.41 -3.62 -13.00
C ALA A 36 7.05 -3.95 -11.54
N LEU A 37 6.95 -2.93 -10.70
CA LEU A 37 6.73 -3.08 -9.26
C LEU A 37 5.33 -2.57 -8.92
N SER A 38 4.58 -3.36 -8.15
CA SER A 38 3.32 -2.91 -7.60
C SER A 38 3.51 -2.00 -6.40
N ASP A 39 2.51 -1.17 -6.18
CA ASP A 39 2.24 -0.55 -4.89
C ASP A 39 1.70 -1.63 -3.92
N ASP A 40 2.21 -1.63 -2.69
CA ASP A 40 1.91 -2.66 -1.67
C ASP A 40 0.46 -2.58 -1.22
N GLU A 41 -0.09 -1.36 -1.14
CA GLU A 41 -1.44 -1.14 -0.64
C GLU A 41 -2.51 -1.51 -1.68
N THR A 42 -2.29 -1.12 -2.94
CA THR A 42 -3.28 -1.23 -4.01
C THR A 42 -3.04 -2.42 -4.94
N GLY A 43 -1.83 -2.99 -4.93
CA GLY A 43 -1.40 -4.01 -5.90
C GLY A 43 -1.31 -3.50 -7.35
N ARG A 44 -1.48 -2.18 -7.58
CA ARG A 44 -1.42 -1.56 -8.91
C ARG A 44 0.01 -1.20 -9.26
N LEU A 45 0.31 -0.98 -10.54
CA LEU A 45 1.64 -0.56 -10.96
C LEU A 45 2.04 0.77 -10.28
N ALA A 46 3.11 0.75 -9.49
CA ALA A 46 3.70 1.93 -8.85
C ALA A 46 4.88 2.46 -9.67
N SER A 47 5.77 1.57 -10.10
CA SER A 47 7.01 1.97 -10.75
C SER A 47 7.53 0.92 -11.72
N CYS A 48 8.38 1.35 -12.65
CA CYS A 48 9.16 0.46 -13.50
C CYS A 48 10.64 0.77 -13.31
N ALA A 49 11.41 -0.21 -12.86
CA ALA A 49 12.84 -0.12 -12.66
C ALA A 49 13.58 -0.77 -13.82
N ILE A 50 14.75 -0.24 -14.15
CA ILE A 50 15.81 -0.94 -14.89
C ILE A 50 17.07 -0.96 -14.05
N PHE A 51 17.85 -2.03 -14.14
CA PHE A 51 19.08 -2.16 -13.40
C PHE A 51 20.13 -3.02 -14.09
N ALA A 52 21.37 -2.81 -13.67
CA ALA A 52 22.52 -3.60 -14.08
C ALA A 52 23.48 -3.77 -12.90
N LYS A 53 24.07 -4.96 -12.78
CA LYS A 53 25.08 -5.30 -11.77
C LYS A 53 26.47 -5.12 -12.38
N TYR A 54 27.38 -4.50 -11.63
CA TYR A 54 28.72 -4.16 -12.12
C TYR A 54 29.81 -4.88 -11.34
N GLN A 55 30.98 -5.03 -11.97
CA GLN A 55 32.14 -5.72 -11.37
C GLN A 55 32.70 -5.00 -10.13
N ASN A 56 32.38 -3.72 -9.94
CA ASN A 56 32.72 -2.96 -8.74
C ASN A 56 31.86 -3.34 -7.51
N GLY A 57 30.96 -4.32 -7.63
CA GLY A 57 30.08 -4.80 -6.56
C GLY A 57 28.82 -3.96 -6.37
N ALA A 58 28.65 -2.87 -7.11
CA ALA A 58 27.46 -2.04 -7.05
C ALA A 58 26.40 -2.47 -8.08
N THR A 59 25.14 -2.27 -7.73
CA THR A 59 24.01 -2.35 -8.66
C THR A 59 23.46 -0.95 -8.90
N LEU A 60 23.35 -0.57 -10.17
CA LEU A 60 22.79 0.72 -10.58
C LEU A 60 21.35 0.53 -11.04
N PHE A 61 20.45 1.33 -10.49
CA PHE A 61 19.03 1.36 -10.79
C PHE A 61 18.63 2.71 -11.38
N PHE A 62 17.72 2.67 -12.36
CA PHE A 62 16.88 3.81 -12.73
C PHE A 62 15.42 3.40 -12.58
N VAL A 63 14.70 4.08 -11.69
CA VAL A 63 13.29 3.78 -11.39
C VAL A 63 12.43 4.91 -11.94
N LYS A 64 11.48 4.58 -12.80
CA LYS A 64 10.45 5.49 -13.29
C LYS A 64 9.19 5.30 -12.46
N ASN A 65 8.71 6.35 -11.80
CA ASN A 65 7.47 6.28 -11.02
C ASN A 65 6.25 6.59 -11.89
N VAL A 66 5.10 6.05 -11.51
CA VAL A 66 3.79 6.32 -12.13
C VAL A 66 3.34 7.77 -11.92
N ASP A 67 3.86 8.45 -10.91
CA ASP A 67 3.54 9.85 -10.64
C ASP A 67 4.44 10.84 -11.39
N GLY A 68 5.40 10.30 -12.17
CA GLY A 68 6.38 11.09 -12.89
C GLY A 68 7.74 11.11 -12.20
N GLY A 69 8.71 11.79 -12.82
CA GLY A 69 10.09 11.80 -12.33
C GLY A 69 10.78 10.44 -12.38
N TRP A 70 12.02 10.41 -11.90
CA TRP A 70 12.87 9.23 -11.82
C TRP A 70 13.62 9.20 -10.49
N ILE A 71 14.01 8.02 -10.07
CA ILE A 71 15.02 7.82 -9.03
C ILE A 71 16.23 7.15 -9.67
N VAL A 72 17.40 7.77 -9.51
CA VAL A 72 18.69 7.14 -9.79
C VAL A 72 19.19 6.55 -8.48
N SER A 73 19.34 5.24 -8.40
CA SER A 73 19.67 4.55 -7.15
C SER A 73 20.86 3.63 -7.30
N LEU A 74 21.64 3.52 -6.21
CA LEU A 74 22.81 2.67 -6.12
C LEU A 74 22.72 1.80 -4.88
N VAL A 75 22.96 0.50 -5.06
CA VAL A 75 23.02 -0.49 -3.98
C VAL A 75 24.44 -1.05 -3.91
N HIS A 76 24.98 -1.15 -2.70
CA HIS A 76 26.28 -1.78 -2.47
C HIS A 76 26.41 -2.35 -1.04
N ASP A 77 26.59 -3.66 -0.94
CA ASP A 77 26.63 -4.45 0.31
C ASP A 77 27.70 -4.04 1.35
N SER A 78 28.63 -3.15 0.98
CA SER A 78 29.69 -2.68 1.90
C SER A 78 29.31 -1.40 2.64
N TRP A 79 28.16 -0.81 2.29
CA TRP A 79 27.67 0.41 2.89
C TRP A 79 26.93 0.12 4.19
N THR A 80 26.95 1.12 5.07
CA THR A 80 26.25 1.14 6.36
C THR A 80 25.66 2.53 6.54
N LEU A 81 24.67 2.81 5.69
CA LEU A 81 23.94 4.07 5.66
C LEU A 81 22.96 4.12 6.83
N THR A 82 22.65 5.35 7.24
CA THR A 82 21.53 5.59 8.14
C THR A 82 20.33 5.91 7.27
N GLU A 83 19.34 5.02 7.26
CA GLU A 83 18.10 5.20 6.49
C GLU A 83 17.51 6.61 6.66
N SER A 84 16.93 7.11 5.58
CA SER A 84 16.35 8.46 5.47
C SER A 84 17.32 9.62 5.67
N SER A 85 18.63 9.36 5.86
CA SER A 85 19.63 10.43 5.97
C SER A 85 20.09 10.89 4.60
N GLU A 86 20.40 12.17 4.50
CA GLU A 86 20.96 12.78 3.28
C GLU A 86 22.47 12.63 3.24
N TYR A 87 22.99 12.36 2.04
CA TYR A 87 24.41 12.25 1.78
C TYR A 87 24.79 13.00 0.50
N PRO A 88 25.94 13.70 0.47
CA PRO A 88 26.44 14.31 -0.74
C PRO A 88 26.84 13.24 -1.76
N ILE A 89 26.39 13.41 -3.00
CA ILE A 89 26.67 12.51 -4.11
C ILE A 89 26.93 13.34 -5.37
N GLN A 90 27.90 12.93 -6.17
CA GLN A 90 28.22 13.63 -7.42
C GLN A 90 28.17 12.67 -8.60
N PHE A 91 27.59 13.14 -9.71
CA PHE A 91 27.46 12.37 -10.94
C PHE A 91 28.29 13.00 -12.06
N LYS A 92 28.99 12.19 -12.83
CA LYS A 92 29.75 12.64 -14.02
C LYS A 92 29.57 11.64 -15.15
N VAL A 93 28.92 12.06 -16.23
CA VAL A 93 28.81 11.26 -17.44
C VAL A 93 29.92 11.63 -18.41
N ASP A 94 30.67 10.64 -18.87
CA ASP A 94 31.81 10.76 -19.76
C ASP A 94 32.83 11.83 -19.27
N ARG A 95 33.06 12.87 -20.06
CA ARG A 95 33.99 13.99 -19.77
C ARG A 95 33.26 15.27 -19.35
N GLN A 96 31.99 15.16 -18.96
CA GLN A 96 31.22 16.31 -18.45
C GLN A 96 31.73 16.72 -17.06
N GLN A 97 31.23 17.86 -16.56
CA GLN A 97 31.46 18.27 -15.18
C GLN A 97 30.66 17.42 -14.21
N TYR A 98 31.12 17.34 -12.96
CA TYR A 98 30.34 16.75 -11.89
C TYR A 98 29.09 17.58 -11.62
N LEU A 99 27.95 16.89 -11.55
CA LEU A 99 26.69 17.42 -11.04
C LEU A 99 26.61 17.04 -9.57
N GLU A 100 26.60 18.03 -8.69
CA GLU A 100 26.42 17.83 -7.25
C GLU A 100 24.94 17.66 -6.93
N ASN A 101 24.62 16.66 -6.11
CA ASN A 101 23.27 16.36 -5.65
C ASN A 101 23.31 15.91 -4.19
N ALA A 102 22.13 15.87 -3.56
CA ALA A 102 21.90 15.21 -2.29
C ALA A 102 21.13 13.91 -2.55
N GLY A 103 21.68 12.77 -2.13
CA GLY A 103 21.00 11.49 -2.16
C GLY A 103 20.46 11.13 -0.79
N VAL A 104 19.34 10.41 -0.76
CA VAL A 104 18.71 9.92 0.47
C VAL A 104 18.97 8.43 0.57
N ALA A 105 19.42 7.97 1.75
CA ALA A 105 19.52 6.54 2.02
C ALA A 105 18.12 5.91 2.05
N LEU A 106 17.82 5.07 1.06
CA LEU A 106 16.53 4.36 0.95
C LEU A 106 16.54 3.08 1.81
N ASP A 107 17.73 2.51 2.02
CA ASP A 107 18.00 1.36 2.88
C ASP A 107 19.43 1.51 3.47
N VAL A 108 19.86 0.61 4.34
CA VAL A 108 21.20 0.58 4.96
C VAL A 108 22.34 0.42 3.94
N ASP A 109 22.05 -0.09 2.74
CA ASP A 109 23.01 -0.31 1.66
C ASP A 109 22.61 0.34 0.34
N GLN A 110 21.56 1.18 0.35
CA GLN A 110 20.99 1.81 -0.84
C GLN A 110 20.85 3.32 -0.70
N ILE A 111 21.29 4.05 -1.72
CA ILE A 111 21.08 5.51 -1.84
C ILE A 111 20.33 5.85 -3.13
N GLY A 112 19.36 6.75 -3.05
CA GLY A 112 18.58 7.23 -4.18
C GLY A 112 18.64 8.75 -4.36
N VAL A 113 18.59 9.21 -5.61
CA VAL A 113 18.44 10.62 -5.97
C VAL A 113 17.21 10.76 -6.85
N ALA A 114 16.22 11.53 -6.39
CA ALA A 114 15.06 11.89 -7.18
C ALA A 114 15.46 12.96 -8.21
N VAL A 115 15.10 12.75 -9.48
CA VAL A 115 15.37 13.67 -10.57
C VAL A 115 14.13 13.81 -11.48
N PRO A 116 13.85 15.02 -12.00
CA PRO A 116 12.73 15.23 -12.93
C PRO A 116 12.97 14.55 -14.29
N ASP A 117 11.91 14.39 -15.09
CA ASP A 117 11.98 13.73 -16.41
C ASP A 117 12.93 14.42 -17.41
N ASP A 118 13.10 15.73 -17.26
CA ASP A 118 13.99 16.57 -18.06
C ASP A 118 15.30 16.90 -17.32
N ASP A 119 15.70 16.09 -16.34
CA ASP A 119 16.97 16.30 -15.65
C ASP A 119 18.18 16.18 -16.62
N PRO A 120 19.18 17.09 -16.53
CA PRO A 120 20.42 16.98 -17.30
C PRO A 120 21.12 15.62 -17.17
N LEU A 121 21.14 15.02 -15.98
CA LEU A 121 21.73 13.70 -15.71
C LEU A 121 21.09 12.63 -16.59
N LEU A 122 19.76 12.54 -16.62
CA LEU A 122 19.06 11.54 -17.45
C LEU A 122 19.35 11.73 -18.93
N ARG A 123 19.38 12.97 -19.42
CA ARG A 123 19.74 13.25 -20.82
C ARG A 123 21.16 12.79 -21.15
N GLN A 124 22.10 13.00 -20.22
CA GLN A 124 23.47 12.55 -20.37
C GLN A 124 23.56 11.03 -20.33
N VAL A 125 22.92 10.37 -19.36
CA VAL A 125 22.91 8.90 -19.24
C VAL A 125 22.37 8.25 -20.51
N ARG A 126 21.24 8.73 -21.06
CA ARG A 126 20.63 8.18 -22.29
C ARG A 126 21.58 8.11 -23.50
N ARG A 127 22.64 8.92 -23.53
CA ARG A 127 23.56 9.07 -24.67
C ARG A 127 25.02 8.79 -24.32
N GLY A 128 25.33 8.71 -23.03
CA GLY A 128 26.67 8.58 -22.50
C GLY A 128 27.19 7.16 -22.63
N LYS A 129 28.49 6.99 -22.35
CA LYS A 129 29.15 5.68 -22.37
C LYS A 129 29.58 5.24 -20.98
N LEU A 130 29.89 6.19 -20.10
CA LEU A 130 30.34 5.91 -18.75
C LEU A 130 29.72 6.92 -17.78
N LEU A 131 29.03 6.44 -16.76
CA LEU A 131 28.65 7.22 -15.59
C LEU A 131 29.64 6.95 -14.47
N ASN A 132 30.19 8.01 -13.88
CA ASN A 132 30.93 7.92 -12.63
C ASN A 132 30.12 8.58 -11.52
N ILE A 133 30.03 7.90 -10.38
CA ILE A 133 29.37 8.39 -9.18
C ILE A 133 30.42 8.52 -8.07
N LEU A 134 30.62 9.72 -7.56
CA LEU A 134 31.46 9.95 -6.38
C LEU A 134 30.57 9.94 -5.13
N PHE A 135 30.81 8.98 -4.24
CA PHE A 135 30.07 8.81 -3.00
C PHE A 135 31.01 8.35 -1.88
N GLN A 136 30.92 8.99 -0.70
CA GLN A 136 31.83 8.76 0.43
C GLN A 136 33.32 8.72 0.03
N SER A 137 33.73 9.68 -0.80
CA SER A 137 35.09 9.78 -1.35
C SER A 137 35.56 8.58 -2.19
N LYS A 138 34.65 7.73 -2.65
CA LYS A 138 34.91 6.63 -3.59
C LYS A 138 34.19 6.87 -4.91
N GLU A 139 34.89 6.66 -6.02
CA GLU A 139 34.33 6.78 -7.37
C GLU A 139 33.90 5.39 -7.88
N TYR A 140 32.65 5.30 -8.32
CA TYR A 140 32.05 4.11 -8.89
C TYR A 140 31.76 4.34 -10.38
N GLY A 141 32.34 3.53 -11.26
CA GLY A 141 32.15 3.61 -12.70
C GLY A 141 31.12 2.61 -13.23
N PHE A 142 30.26 3.07 -14.14
CA PHE A 142 29.15 2.31 -14.72
C PHE A 142 29.13 2.49 -16.23
N GLU A 143 29.39 1.42 -16.98
CA GLU A 143 29.19 1.41 -18.43
C GLU A 143 27.71 1.63 -18.76
N LEU A 144 27.43 2.54 -19.67
CA LEU A 144 26.07 2.96 -20.05
C LEU A 144 25.61 2.37 -21.40
N SER A 145 26.25 1.31 -21.86
CA SER A 145 25.84 0.59 -23.06
C SER A 145 24.36 0.23 -22.98
N ASN A 146 23.62 0.55 -24.04
CA ASN A 146 22.16 0.35 -24.16
C ASN A 146 21.27 1.07 -23.11
N SER A 147 21.82 1.90 -22.22
CA SER A 147 21.06 2.61 -21.18
C SER A 147 19.93 3.48 -21.73
N GLY A 148 20.12 4.12 -22.89
CA GLY A 148 19.06 4.88 -23.56
C GLY A 148 17.85 4.03 -23.96
N LYS A 149 18.07 2.80 -24.43
CA LYS A 149 16.99 1.84 -24.74
C LYS A 149 16.33 1.35 -23.46
N ALA A 150 17.12 1.04 -22.45
CA ALA A 150 16.61 0.58 -21.16
C ALA A 150 15.71 1.64 -20.50
N LEU A 151 16.16 2.90 -20.44
CA LEU A 151 15.37 4.02 -19.90
C LEU A 151 14.07 4.20 -20.69
N GLN A 152 14.12 4.07 -22.02
CA GLN A 152 12.91 4.11 -22.83
C GLN A 152 11.95 2.95 -22.51
N ALA A 153 12.47 1.75 -22.23
CA ALA A 153 11.65 0.60 -21.89
C ALA A 153 10.96 0.74 -20.53
N ALA A 154 11.63 1.28 -19.51
CA ALA A 154 11.02 1.62 -18.23
C ALA A 154 9.89 2.66 -18.41
N ALA A 155 10.10 3.69 -19.23
CA ALA A 155 9.04 4.66 -19.55
C ALA A 155 7.83 3.99 -20.24
N ARG A 156 8.07 3.12 -21.22
CA ARG A 156 7.01 2.36 -21.89
C ARG A 156 6.31 1.36 -20.97
N CYS A 157 7.00 0.83 -19.98
CA CYS A 157 6.42 -0.06 -18.97
C CYS A 157 5.34 0.69 -18.18
N ILE A 158 5.62 1.93 -17.75
CA ILE A 158 4.63 2.79 -17.10
C ILE A 158 3.45 3.10 -18.04
N GLU A 159 3.71 3.44 -19.29
CA GLU A 159 2.65 3.70 -20.28
C GLU A 159 1.70 2.50 -20.43
N ARG A 160 2.24 1.29 -20.62
CA ARG A 160 1.43 0.06 -20.73
C ARG A 160 0.64 -0.25 -19.47
N GLY A 161 1.23 -0.02 -18.29
CA GLY A 161 0.56 -0.28 -17.03
C GLY A 161 -0.60 0.67 -16.76
N ARG A 162 -0.50 1.93 -17.17
CA ARG A 162 -1.61 2.88 -17.11
C ARG A 162 -2.79 2.45 -17.99
N ASP A 163 -2.49 1.98 -19.20
CA ASP A 163 -3.53 1.51 -20.14
C ASP A 163 -4.24 0.25 -19.61
N THR A 164 -3.48 -0.67 -19.00
CA THR A 164 -4.02 -1.93 -18.46
C THR A 164 -4.82 -1.70 -17.17
N GLY A 165 -4.35 -0.78 -16.31
CA GLY A 165 -5.04 -0.39 -15.08
C GLY A 165 -6.37 0.34 -15.30
N GLY A 166 -6.62 0.85 -16.52
CA GLY A 166 -7.94 1.36 -16.95
C GLY A 166 -8.90 0.26 -17.41
N GLN A 167 -8.39 -0.86 -17.93
CA GLN A 167 -9.23 -1.98 -18.40
C GLN A 167 -9.77 -2.88 -17.28
N GLN A 168 -9.04 -3.01 -16.15
CA GLN A 168 -9.55 -3.74 -14.99
C GLN A 168 -10.77 -3.07 -14.35
N VAL A 169 -10.87 -1.73 -14.41
CA VAL A 169 -12.04 -0.99 -13.91
C VAL A 169 -13.21 -1.04 -14.90
N ALA A 170 -12.93 -1.06 -16.21
CA ALA A 170 -13.98 -1.12 -17.24
C ALA A 170 -14.64 -2.49 -17.40
N GLN A 171 -13.94 -3.60 -17.10
CA GLN A 171 -14.52 -4.95 -17.18
C GLN A 171 -15.40 -5.33 -15.98
N ALA A 172 -15.30 -4.62 -14.86
CA ALA A 172 -16.21 -4.76 -13.73
C ALA A 172 -17.50 -3.90 -13.86
N GLY A 173 -17.55 -2.97 -14.82
CA GLY A 173 -18.52 -1.87 -14.83
C GLY A 173 -19.58 -1.87 -15.93
N ILE A 174 -19.73 -2.89 -16.77
CA ILE A 174 -20.72 -2.86 -17.87
C ILE A 174 -21.47 -4.18 -18.04
N SER A 175 -22.51 -4.37 -17.21
CA SER A 175 -23.74 -5.06 -17.64
C SER A 175 -24.92 -4.28 -17.08
N GLY A 176 -25.50 -3.44 -17.94
CA GLY A 176 -26.41 -2.38 -17.57
C GLY A 176 -27.83 -2.82 -17.24
N ARG A 177 -28.50 -1.96 -16.47
CA ARG A 177 -29.95 -1.76 -16.59
C ARG A 177 -30.32 -0.31 -16.24
N GLU A 178 -30.68 0.39 -17.29
CA GLU A 178 -31.46 1.64 -17.44
C GLU A 178 -32.27 2.11 -16.21
N ALA A 179 -32.07 3.38 -15.82
CA ALA A 179 -32.79 4.06 -14.74
C ALA A 179 -33.97 4.91 -15.26
N PRO A 180 -35.13 4.96 -14.56
CA PRO A 180 -36.20 5.93 -14.81
C PRO A 180 -36.08 7.19 -13.92
N PRO A 181 -36.83 8.28 -14.23
CA PRO A 181 -36.42 9.65 -13.92
C PRO A 181 -36.75 10.11 -12.50
N GLN A 182 -35.99 11.11 -12.07
CA GLN A 182 -36.04 11.75 -10.76
C GLN A 182 -37.38 12.45 -10.48
N GLY A 183 -37.91 12.21 -9.28
CA GLY A 183 -39.04 12.91 -8.68
C GLY A 183 -38.59 13.60 -7.39
N VAL A 184 -38.85 14.91 -7.35
CA VAL A 184 -38.69 15.90 -6.27
C VAL A 184 -39.24 15.42 -4.92
N LEU A 185 -38.58 15.77 -3.79
CA LEU A 185 -39.17 16.50 -2.66
C LEU A 185 -38.12 16.97 -1.63
N GLN A 186 -38.27 18.24 -1.25
CA GLN A 186 -37.53 18.99 -0.23
C GLN A 186 -38.15 18.81 1.17
N GLN A 187 -37.41 19.32 2.17
CA GLN A 187 -37.75 19.67 3.57
C GLN A 187 -37.47 18.54 4.58
N GLY A 188 -36.74 18.70 5.69
CA GLY A 188 -36.06 19.83 6.32
C GLY A 188 -36.03 19.57 7.84
N PHE A 189 -34.86 19.48 8.48
CA PHE A 189 -34.75 19.46 9.95
C PHE A 189 -33.38 19.99 10.44
N GLY A 190 -33.45 20.94 11.38
CA GLY A 190 -32.68 20.98 12.63
C GLY A 190 -31.15 21.01 12.60
N ALA A 191 -30.58 22.14 13.03
CA ALA A 191 -29.14 22.39 13.16
C ALA A 191 -28.42 21.46 14.15
N ALA A 192 -27.31 20.88 13.68
CA ALA A 192 -26.20 20.29 14.44
C ALA A 192 -24.92 21.08 14.09
N PRO A 193 -23.89 21.11 14.96
CA PRO A 193 -22.74 21.99 14.78
C PRO A 193 -21.93 21.65 13.51
N ASP A 194 -21.48 22.71 12.84
CA ASP A 194 -20.90 22.73 11.50
C ASP A 194 -19.77 21.72 11.29
N LEU A 195 -20.04 20.68 10.50
CA LEU A 195 -19.03 19.90 9.78
C LEU A 195 -18.80 20.56 8.41
N PRO A 196 -17.55 20.62 7.91
CA PRO A 196 -17.25 21.24 6.62
C PRO A 196 -17.95 20.51 5.47
N ALA A 197 -18.70 21.28 4.69
CA ALA A 197 -19.48 20.81 3.56
C ALA A 197 -18.63 20.74 2.28
N ASP A 198 -17.89 19.64 2.08
CA ASP A 198 -17.48 19.21 0.74
C ASP A 198 -17.11 17.72 0.70
N ILE A 199 -18.13 16.87 0.81
CA ILE A 199 -18.07 15.46 0.40
C ILE A 199 -19.22 15.26 -0.58
N GLY A 200 -18.90 15.34 -1.87
CA GLY A 200 -19.80 14.95 -2.94
C GLY A 200 -20.07 13.45 -2.83
N GLU A 201 -21.35 13.11 -2.81
CA GLU A 201 -21.94 11.77 -2.60
C GLU A 201 -22.09 11.39 -1.12
N THR A 202 -23.35 11.44 -0.63
CA THR A 202 -23.73 11.15 0.76
C THR A 202 -23.57 9.66 1.04
N VAL A 203 -22.38 9.24 1.46
CA VAL A 203 -22.17 7.93 2.05
C VAL A 203 -23.01 7.85 3.33
N PRO A 204 -23.92 6.85 3.47
CA PRO A 204 -24.74 6.73 4.66
C PRO A 204 -23.88 6.34 5.86
N VAL A 205 -23.61 7.30 6.74
CA VAL A 205 -23.01 7.06 8.06
C VAL A 205 -24.06 6.40 8.94
N SER A 206 -23.86 5.12 9.27
CA SER A 206 -24.90 4.29 9.89
C SER A 206 -24.83 4.21 11.42
N GLU A 207 -23.66 4.43 12.04
CA GLU A 207 -23.50 4.46 13.50
C GLU A 207 -22.41 5.47 13.90
N LEU A 208 -22.77 6.49 14.68
CA LEU A 208 -21.85 7.50 15.21
C LEU A 208 -21.74 7.36 16.73
N ARG A 209 -20.52 7.14 17.25
CA ARG A 209 -20.24 7.09 18.70
C ARG A 209 -19.15 8.08 19.06
N THR A 210 -19.29 8.77 20.19
CA THR A 210 -18.33 9.81 20.62
C THR A 210 -17.64 9.45 21.94
N PHE A 211 -16.35 9.72 22.01
CA PHE A 211 -15.48 9.49 23.16
C PHE A 211 -14.61 10.74 23.35
N GLY A 212 -15.21 11.76 23.98
CA GLY A 212 -14.58 13.07 24.09
C GLY A 212 -14.38 13.70 22.72
N ARG A 213 -13.13 13.76 22.28
CA ARG A 213 -12.71 14.33 20.98
C ARG A 213 -12.73 13.32 19.84
N TRP A 214 -12.84 12.04 20.20
CA TRP A 214 -12.84 10.95 19.25
C TRP A 214 -14.26 10.65 18.81
N VAL A 215 -14.40 10.40 17.51
CA VAL A 215 -15.65 10.04 16.86
C VAL A 215 -15.42 8.73 16.13
N VAL A 216 -16.15 7.68 16.49
CA VAL A 216 -16.11 6.39 15.80
C VAL A 216 -17.31 6.32 14.86
N THR A 217 -17.03 6.03 13.59
CA THR A 217 -18.04 5.92 12.54
C THR A 217 -17.85 4.64 11.74
N THR A 218 -18.97 4.13 11.24
CA THR A 218 -19.02 3.11 10.18
C THR A 218 -19.19 3.79 8.83
N THR A 219 -18.32 3.44 7.88
CA THR A 219 -18.43 3.90 6.50
C THR A 219 -18.78 2.71 5.62
N ASP A 220 -19.95 2.76 4.99
CA ASP A 220 -20.33 1.82 3.94
C ASP A 220 -19.81 2.34 2.60
N LEU A 221 -18.83 1.65 2.02
CA LEU A 221 -18.23 2.07 0.75
C LEU A 221 -19.10 1.71 -0.48
N GLY A 222 -20.27 1.09 -0.29
CA GLY A 222 -21.21 0.73 -1.35
C GLY A 222 -20.75 -0.44 -2.23
N ALA A 223 -21.63 -0.89 -3.13
CA ALA A 223 -21.34 -1.89 -4.19
C ALA A 223 -20.72 -3.24 -3.75
N GLY A 224 -20.96 -3.69 -2.52
CA GLY A 224 -20.37 -4.94 -1.99
C GLY A 224 -18.95 -4.77 -1.43
N ALA A 225 -18.49 -3.53 -1.25
CA ALA A 225 -17.25 -3.22 -0.55
C ALA A 225 -17.37 -3.44 0.97
N SER A 226 -16.22 -3.56 1.63
CA SER A 226 -16.10 -3.75 3.07
C SER A 226 -16.59 -2.51 3.83
N VAL A 227 -17.44 -2.72 4.84
CA VAL A 227 -17.74 -1.67 5.83
C VAL A 227 -16.48 -1.47 6.68
N THR A 228 -16.00 -0.23 6.76
CA THR A 228 -14.81 0.11 7.57
C THR A 228 -15.24 0.86 8.83
N CYS A 229 -14.64 0.50 9.96
CA CYS A 229 -14.80 1.23 11.21
C CYS A 229 -13.60 2.14 11.41
N THR A 230 -13.86 3.43 11.62
CA THR A 230 -12.81 4.44 11.72
C THR A 230 -13.04 5.33 12.94
N ALA A 231 -12.00 5.51 13.74
CA ALA A 231 -11.92 6.51 14.80
C ALA A 231 -11.26 7.79 14.27
N PHE A 232 -11.93 8.92 14.45
CA PHE A 232 -11.46 10.25 14.09
C PHE A 232 -11.22 11.07 15.35
N GLY A 233 -9.98 11.47 15.61
CA GLY A 233 -9.66 12.45 16.64
C GLY A 233 -9.64 13.85 16.04
N VAL A 234 -10.54 14.74 16.47
CA VAL A 234 -10.72 16.07 15.84
C VAL A 234 -10.03 17.18 16.65
N TYR A 235 -9.08 17.88 16.01
CA TYR A 235 -8.20 18.88 16.60
C TYR A 235 -8.21 20.21 15.83
N GLY A 236 -9.35 20.89 15.79
CA GLY A 236 -9.52 22.08 14.97
C GLY A 236 -9.61 21.68 13.50
N ASP A 237 -8.69 22.18 12.68
CA ASP A 237 -8.59 21.84 11.25
C ASP A 237 -7.83 20.53 10.97
N ASP A 238 -7.35 19.88 12.04
CA ASP A 238 -6.57 18.67 11.99
C ASP A 238 -7.42 17.47 12.41
N GLN A 239 -7.22 16.32 11.76
CA GLN A 239 -7.87 15.07 12.14
C GLN A 239 -6.85 13.93 12.17
N LEU A 240 -6.79 13.22 13.30
CA LEU A 240 -6.17 11.91 13.38
C LEU A 240 -7.19 10.87 12.94
N ILE A 241 -6.79 9.96 12.07
CA ILE A 241 -7.65 8.94 11.47
C ILE A 241 -7.06 7.59 11.84
N LEU A 242 -7.83 6.73 12.50
CA LEU A 242 -7.46 5.34 12.76
C LEU A 242 -8.56 4.42 12.25
N SER A 243 -8.29 3.73 11.15
CA SER A 243 -9.18 2.72 10.60
C SER A 243 -8.69 1.34 11.03
N TYR A 244 -9.61 0.48 11.47
CA TYR A 244 -9.26 -0.89 11.80
C TYR A 244 -9.77 -1.82 10.70
N ARG A 245 -8.85 -2.56 10.08
CA ARG A 245 -9.13 -3.71 9.23
C ARG A 245 -8.88 -4.98 10.05
N PRO A 246 -9.45 -6.14 9.69
CA PRO A 246 -9.16 -7.36 10.44
C PRO A 246 -7.64 -7.59 10.50
N GLU A 247 -7.08 -7.52 11.71
CA GLU A 247 -5.65 -7.73 12.03
C GLU A 247 -4.69 -6.56 11.77
N THR A 248 -5.12 -5.49 11.10
CA THR A 248 -4.25 -4.32 10.82
C THR A 248 -4.93 -2.99 11.12
N TRP A 249 -4.13 -1.96 11.38
CA TRP A 249 -4.61 -0.60 11.57
C TRP A 249 -4.06 0.30 10.48
N ASP A 250 -4.87 1.21 9.97
CA ASP A 250 -4.40 2.32 9.15
C ASP A 250 -4.38 3.58 10.00
N PHE A 251 -3.28 4.31 9.93
CA PHE A 251 -3.14 5.61 10.55
C PHE A 251 -3.10 6.68 9.46
N GLY A 252 -3.92 7.71 9.62
CA GLY A 252 -3.94 8.88 8.76
C GLY A 252 -3.87 10.17 9.57
N LEU A 253 -3.36 11.19 8.91
CA LEU A 253 -3.41 12.56 9.39
C LEU A 253 -3.94 13.45 8.28
N HIS A 254 -5.05 14.13 8.55
CA HIS A 254 -5.61 15.15 7.69
C HIS A 254 -5.35 16.54 8.29
N ARG A 255 -5.00 17.49 7.43
CA ARG A 255 -4.80 18.90 7.77
C ARG A 255 -5.28 19.79 6.63
N GLY A 256 -6.36 20.55 6.85
CA GLY A 256 -6.93 21.41 5.81
C GLY A 256 -5.97 22.49 5.28
N ALA A 257 -4.99 22.90 6.09
CA ALA A 257 -3.98 23.88 5.73
C ALA A 257 -2.87 23.33 4.81
N TRP A 258 -2.74 22.01 4.69
CA TRP A 258 -1.68 21.40 3.89
C TRP A 258 -1.90 21.53 2.39
N ARG A 259 -0.79 21.59 1.67
CA ARG A 259 -0.72 21.60 0.21
C ARG A 259 0.40 20.64 -0.22
N LEU A 260 0.29 19.40 0.23
CA LEU A 260 1.25 18.35 -0.09
C LEU A 260 1.20 18.08 -1.60
N ASP A 261 2.37 17.96 -2.21
CA ASP A 261 2.51 17.32 -3.51
C ASP A 261 2.31 15.81 -3.33
N THR A 262 1.30 15.25 -3.99
CA THR A 262 0.98 13.82 -3.96
C THR A 262 2.00 12.97 -4.72
N ASN A 263 2.88 13.60 -5.50
CA ASN A 263 3.94 12.91 -6.26
C ASN A 263 5.28 12.90 -5.50
N GLN A 264 5.26 13.26 -4.22
CA GLN A 264 6.44 13.36 -3.36
C GLN A 264 6.31 12.42 -2.15
N THR A 265 7.40 11.72 -1.84
CA THR A 265 7.56 11.00 -0.57
C THR A 265 7.93 11.98 0.55
N TYR A 266 7.23 11.86 1.67
CA TYR A 266 7.51 12.58 2.91
C TYR A 266 8.05 11.62 3.97
N TYR A 267 8.63 12.17 5.03
CA TYR A 267 9.02 11.42 6.21
C TYR A 267 8.23 11.90 7.42
N LEU A 268 7.45 11.00 8.00
CA LEU A 268 6.74 11.22 9.25
C LEU A 268 7.57 10.67 10.41
N HIS A 269 8.02 11.56 11.28
CA HIS A 269 8.60 11.19 12.56
C HIS A 269 7.51 11.27 13.62
N TYR A 270 7.37 10.24 14.44
CA TYR A 270 6.37 10.24 15.50
C TYR A 270 6.85 9.59 16.78
N ASN A 271 6.36 10.10 17.90
CA ASN A 271 6.67 9.59 19.22
C ASN A 271 5.50 9.85 20.18
N VAL A 272 5.18 8.86 21.02
CA VAL A 272 4.11 8.99 22.03
C VAL A 272 4.74 9.41 23.35
N ASP A 273 4.18 10.45 23.97
CA ASP A 273 4.61 11.09 25.21
C ASP A 273 6.01 11.73 25.24
N GLU A 274 6.83 11.45 24.23
CA GLU A 274 8.19 11.98 24.08
C GLU A 274 8.34 12.89 22.84
N PRO A 275 9.36 13.77 22.79
CA PRO A 275 9.62 14.59 21.62
C PRO A 275 9.95 13.78 20.35
N VAL A 276 9.66 14.35 19.18
CA VAL A 276 9.95 13.80 17.84
C VAL A 276 11.44 13.72 17.49
N GLU A 277 12.31 14.27 18.33
CA GLU A 277 13.77 14.15 18.23
C GLU A 277 14.36 13.33 19.40
N GLY A 278 13.49 12.79 20.27
CA GLY A 278 13.86 12.01 21.43
C GLY A 278 14.13 10.54 21.12
N ALA A 279 14.49 9.79 22.17
CA ALA A 279 14.63 8.34 22.08
C ALA A 279 13.28 7.69 21.74
N GLY A 280 13.31 6.60 20.96
CA GLY A 280 12.10 5.86 20.59
C GLY A 280 11.21 6.55 19.55
N VAL A 281 11.72 7.58 18.87
CA VAL A 281 11.08 8.13 17.67
C VAL A 281 11.03 7.06 16.59
N ILE A 282 9.85 6.88 16.01
CA ILE A 282 9.67 6.08 14.80
C ILE A 282 9.69 7.03 13.61
N LYS A 283 10.42 6.66 12.56
CA LYS A 283 10.53 7.44 11.33
C LYS A 283 10.00 6.58 10.21
N ARG A 284 9.09 7.13 9.41
CA ARG A 284 8.40 6.38 8.38
C ARG A 284 8.29 7.19 7.09
N PRO A 285 8.65 6.63 5.93
CA PRO A 285 8.25 7.22 4.66
C PRO A 285 6.73 7.14 4.53
N VAL A 286 6.11 8.25 4.15
CA VAL A 286 4.66 8.35 3.94
C VAL A 286 4.38 9.09 2.65
N GLU A 287 3.29 8.70 2.00
CA GLU A 287 2.80 9.36 0.79
C GLU A 287 1.53 10.15 1.10
N ALA A 288 1.35 11.25 0.37
CA ALA A 288 0.14 12.04 0.47
C ALA A 288 -0.93 11.44 -0.46
N VAL A 289 -1.95 10.81 0.11
CA VAL A 289 -3.10 10.31 -0.65
C VAL A 289 -3.92 11.46 -1.26
N GLU A 290 -3.87 12.64 -0.63
CA GLU A 290 -4.46 13.88 -1.09
C GLU A 290 -3.58 15.06 -0.63
N PRO A 291 -3.68 16.27 -1.23
CA PRO A 291 -2.89 17.42 -0.80
C PRO A 291 -3.05 17.82 0.67
N THR A 292 -4.08 17.30 1.35
CA THR A 292 -4.40 17.57 2.76
C THR A 292 -4.31 16.33 3.64
N ARG A 293 -3.89 15.16 3.12
CA ARG A 293 -3.98 13.89 3.86
C ARG A 293 -2.79 12.99 3.57
N ILE A 294 -2.24 12.43 4.64
CA ILE A 294 -1.36 11.26 4.60
C ILE A 294 -2.09 10.06 5.21
N LEU A 295 -1.83 8.86 4.71
CA LEU A 295 -2.39 7.60 5.20
C LEU A 295 -1.32 6.51 5.05
N PHE A 296 -1.21 5.61 6.02
CA PHE A 296 -0.35 4.44 5.94
C PHE A 296 -0.83 3.32 6.87
N GLU A 297 -0.52 2.07 6.53
CA GLU A 297 -0.79 0.90 7.38
C GLU A 297 0.21 0.80 8.55
N VAL A 298 -0.25 0.81 9.78
CA VAL A 298 0.57 0.61 10.99
C VAL A 298 1.02 -0.84 11.06
N SER A 299 2.34 -1.06 11.10
CA SER A 299 2.89 -2.41 11.25
C SER A 299 2.62 -2.94 12.66
N GLY A 300 2.28 -4.22 12.78
CA GLY A 300 2.13 -4.89 14.06
C GLY A 300 3.40 -4.85 14.93
N GLU A 301 4.57 -4.61 14.33
CA GLU A 301 5.85 -4.48 15.03
C GLU A 301 6.09 -3.09 15.64
N GLU A 302 5.40 -2.05 15.14
CA GLU A 302 5.63 -0.65 15.56
C GLU A 302 4.97 -0.32 16.92
N ASP A 303 4.03 -1.16 17.36
CA ASP A 303 3.22 -1.01 18.59
C ASP A 303 2.58 0.39 18.74
N LEU A 304 2.43 1.15 17.65
CA LEU A 304 1.97 2.54 17.68
C LEU A 304 0.59 2.64 18.34
N VAL A 305 -0.32 1.75 17.99
CA VAL A 305 -1.68 1.76 18.54
C VAL A 305 -1.67 1.52 20.04
N ALA A 306 -0.95 0.50 20.55
CA ALA A 306 -0.92 0.26 21.99
C ALA A 306 -0.21 1.38 22.75
N ARG A 307 0.85 1.96 22.17
CA ARG A 307 1.49 3.17 22.71
C ARG A 307 0.50 4.32 22.80
N MET A 308 -0.31 4.55 21.76
CA MET A 308 -1.35 5.59 21.78
C MET A 308 -2.46 5.31 22.80
N GLU A 309 -2.89 4.06 22.97
CA GLU A 309 -3.89 3.68 23.98
C GLU A 309 -3.42 3.94 25.41
N GLY A 310 -2.13 3.72 25.69
CA GLY A 310 -1.53 4.01 27.00
C GLY A 310 -0.96 5.44 27.14
N GLY A 311 -0.91 6.19 26.05
CA GLY A 311 -0.27 7.49 25.95
C GLY A 311 -1.19 8.65 26.32
N ARG A 312 -0.59 9.79 26.63
CA ARG A 312 -1.30 11.05 26.86
C ARG A 312 -1.28 11.95 25.62
N ARG A 313 -0.29 11.78 24.75
CA ARG A 313 -0.06 12.64 23.59
C ARG A 313 0.74 11.92 22.51
N ILE A 314 0.40 12.17 21.26
CA ILE A 314 1.26 11.85 20.12
C ILE A 314 1.91 13.14 19.58
N ASN A 315 3.23 13.10 19.44
CA ASN A 315 4.02 14.16 18.80
C ASN A 315 4.42 13.68 17.43
N LEU A 316 4.19 14.52 16.41
CA LEU A 316 4.45 14.23 15.01
C LEU A 316 5.34 15.30 14.41
N GLN A 317 6.18 14.94 13.45
CA GLN A 317 6.91 15.89 12.62
C GLN A 317 6.94 15.40 11.19
N LEU A 318 6.38 16.20 10.28
CA LEU A 318 6.40 15.93 8.86
C LEU A 318 7.59 16.65 8.22
N ARG A 319 8.35 15.92 7.41
CA ARG A 319 9.50 16.43 6.66
C ARG A 319 9.36 16.06 5.18
N GLY A 320 9.84 16.92 4.29
CA GLY A 320 9.92 16.64 2.85
C GLY A 320 11.01 17.50 2.20
N VAL A 321 11.43 17.13 1.00
CA VAL A 321 12.53 17.82 0.28
C VAL A 321 12.24 19.30 0.05
N ALA A 322 10.97 19.65 -0.18
CA ALA A 322 10.52 21.03 -0.38
C ALA A 322 9.66 21.55 0.78
N LEU A 323 9.60 20.79 1.89
CA LEU A 323 8.74 21.08 3.03
C LEU A 323 9.59 21.28 4.28
N GLU A 324 9.64 22.53 4.75
CA GLU A 324 10.23 22.85 6.06
C GLU A 324 9.61 21.95 7.14
N PRO A 325 10.41 21.37 8.06
CA PRO A 325 9.90 20.49 9.10
C PRO A 325 8.76 21.13 9.90
N GLN A 326 7.61 20.48 9.93
CA GLN A 326 6.46 20.94 10.71
C GLN A 326 6.18 19.97 11.85
N THR A 327 6.10 20.47 13.08
CA THR A 327 5.85 19.67 14.27
C THR A 327 4.44 19.89 14.81
N PHE A 328 3.78 18.79 15.18
CA PHE A 328 2.41 18.75 15.68
C PHE A 328 2.33 17.94 16.96
N SER A 329 1.32 18.22 17.77
CA SER A 329 1.15 17.55 19.06
C SER A 329 -0.33 17.44 19.40
N TYR A 330 -0.82 16.21 19.55
CA TYR A 330 -2.24 15.92 19.76
C TYR A 330 -2.42 15.16 21.08
N PRO A 331 -3.30 15.64 22.00
CA PRO A 331 -3.62 14.88 23.20
C PRO A 331 -4.42 13.62 22.83
N LEU A 332 -4.22 12.53 23.57
CA LEU A 332 -4.84 11.22 23.32
C LEU A 332 -5.93 10.89 24.34
N ASP A 333 -6.55 11.90 24.95
CA ASP A 333 -7.64 11.70 25.90
C ASP A 333 -8.75 10.85 25.28
N GLN A 334 -9.09 9.74 25.95
CA GLN A 334 -10.10 8.77 25.53
C GLN A 334 -9.83 8.03 24.21
N ALA A 335 -8.58 8.03 23.73
CA ALA A 335 -8.18 7.27 22.54
C ALA A 335 -8.39 5.76 22.74
N ALA A 336 -8.08 5.22 23.92
CA ALA A 336 -8.23 3.81 24.23
C ALA A 336 -9.68 3.32 24.09
N GLU A 337 -10.65 4.07 24.62
CA GLU A 337 -12.07 3.76 24.52
C GLU A 337 -12.57 3.85 23.08
N ALA A 338 -12.11 4.87 22.33
CA ALA A 338 -12.43 5.00 20.92
C ALA A 338 -11.88 3.81 20.11
N PHE A 339 -10.63 3.41 20.32
CA PHE A 339 -10.00 2.32 19.57
C PHE A 339 -10.63 0.97 19.92
N ALA A 340 -10.98 0.75 21.19
CA ALA A 340 -11.76 -0.41 21.61
C ALA A 340 -13.13 -0.44 20.90
N ALA A 341 -13.83 0.69 20.82
CA ALA A 341 -15.09 0.78 20.10
C ALA A 341 -14.94 0.53 18.59
N THR A 342 -13.84 0.97 17.98
CA THR A 342 -13.53 0.68 16.56
C THR A 342 -13.29 -0.82 16.33
N ARG A 343 -12.55 -1.50 17.21
CA ARG A 343 -12.38 -2.96 17.13
C ARG A 343 -13.69 -3.71 17.33
N ASP A 344 -14.49 -3.30 18.31
CA ASP A 344 -15.81 -3.90 18.56
C ASP A 344 -16.74 -3.75 17.35
N CYS A 345 -16.73 -2.57 16.74
CA CYS A 345 -17.45 -2.27 15.50
C CYS A 345 -17.05 -3.23 14.37
N ALA A 346 -15.75 -3.39 14.10
CA ALA A 346 -15.27 -4.27 13.05
C ALA A 346 -15.60 -5.74 13.32
N ARG A 347 -15.53 -6.18 14.59
CA ARG A 347 -15.93 -7.53 14.99
C ARG A 347 -17.41 -7.80 14.70
N ARG A 348 -18.30 -6.85 15.00
CA ARG A 348 -19.74 -6.98 14.69
C ARG A 348 -19.99 -7.11 13.20
N ILE A 349 -19.37 -6.26 12.38
CA ILE A 349 -19.47 -6.33 10.91
C ILE A 349 -19.01 -7.71 10.40
N ALA A 350 -17.90 -8.23 10.92
CA ALA A 350 -17.39 -9.55 10.55
C ALA A 350 -18.29 -10.71 11.02
N GLU A 351 -19.05 -10.55 12.10
CA GLU A 351 -20.06 -11.50 12.56
C GLU A 351 -21.32 -11.44 11.68
N ASP A 352 -21.80 -10.25 11.38
CA ASP A 352 -22.99 -10.02 10.56
C ASP A 352 -22.78 -10.51 9.11
N GLY A 353 -21.62 -10.23 8.51
CA GLY A 353 -21.27 -10.74 7.18
C GLY A 353 -21.30 -12.27 7.09
N ARG A 354 -20.81 -12.97 8.14
CA ARG A 354 -20.88 -14.44 8.22
C ARG A 354 -22.30 -14.96 8.31
N THR A 355 -23.21 -14.22 8.95
CA THR A 355 -24.62 -14.63 9.03
C THR A 355 -25.35 -14.46 7.69
N ALA A 356 -25.07 -13.39 6.95
CA ALA A 356 -25.64 -13.16 5.62
C ALA A 356 -25.23 -14.25 4.62
N ASP A 357 -23.96 -14.65 4.62
CA ASP A 357 -23.47 -15.76 3.78
C ASP A 357 -24.10 -17.10 4.15
N ALA A 358 -24.26 -17.38 5.46
CA ALA A 358 -24.87 -18.62 5.94
C ALA A 358 -26.36 -18.73 5.59
N GLU A 359 -27.09 -17.61 5.60
CA GLU A 359 -28.50 -17.55 5.18
C GLU A 359 -28.65 -17.64 3.66
N GLY A 360 -27.76 -16.97 2.90
CA GLY A 360 -27.71 -17.08 1.44
C GLY A 360 -27.44 -18.51 0.97
N VAL A 361 -26.50 -19.22 1.61
CA VAL A 361 -26.21 -20.63 1.30
C VAL A 361 -27.40 -21.54 1.65
N LYS A 362 -28.09 -21.31 2.77
CA LYS A 362 -29.32 -22.06 3.12
C LYS A 362 -30.47 -21.82 2.14
N ALA A 363 -30.63 -20.60 1.64
CA ALA A 363 -31.65 -20.28 0.63
C ALA A 363 -31.37 -21.03 -0.69
N ILE A 364 -30.10 -21.11 -1.12
CA ILE A 364 -29.69 -21.84 -2.33
C ILE A 364 -29.85 -23.36 -2.15
N THR A 365 -29.48 -23.93 -0.99
CA THR A 365 -29.66 -25.38 -0.76
C THR A 365 -31.13 -25.78 -0.55
N GLY A 366 -31.97 -24.89 -0.02
CA GLY A 366 -33.42 -25.11 0.11
C GLY A 366 -34.17 -25.17 -1.23
N GLN A 367 -33.63 -24.52 -2.28
CA GLN A 367 -34.24 -24.48 -3.61
C GLN A 367 -33.89 -25.69 -4.50
N ILE A 368 -32.89 -26.49 -4.11
CA ILE A 368 -32.44 -27.69 -4.86
C ILE A 368 -33.02 -28.99 -4.26
N GLY A 369 -33.63 -28.93 -3.07
CA GLY A 369 -34.30 -30.07 -2.42
C GLY A 369 -35.75 -30.26 -2.84
N GLY A 370 -36.01 -30.61 -4.11
CA GLY A 370 -37.39 -30.72 -4.60
C GLY A 370 -37.61 -31.44 -5.93
N ALA A 371 -36.85 -32.50 -6.23
CA ALA A 371 -37.24 -33.44 -7.30
C ALA A 371 -36.82 -34.88 -6.93
N PRO A 372 -37.75 -35.83 -6.77
CA PRO A 372 -37.41 -37.23 -6.64
C PRO A 372 -36.95 -37.75 -8.01
N MET A 373 -35.64 -37.96 -8.16
CA MET A 373 -35.09 -38.65 -9.33
C MET A 373 -35.39 -40.14 -9.22
N ALA A 374 -36.27 -40.60 -10.11
CA ALA A 374 -36.56 -42.01 -10.33
C ALA A 374 -35.33 -42.73 -10.92
N GLY A 375 -35.32 -44.05 -10.70
CA GLY A 375 -34.16 -44.94 -10.84
C GLY A 375 -33.47 -44.95 -12.21
N GLY A 376 -32.15 -45.10 -12.14
CA GLY A 376 -31.30 -45.52 -13.25
C GLY A 376 -30.27 -46.50 -12.70
N GLU A 377 -30.45 -47.78 -13.00
CA GLU A 377 -29.47 -48.85 -12.78
C GLU A 377 -28.13 -48.52 -13.46
N LEU A 378 -27.04 -48.56 -12.71
CA LEU A 378 -25.69 -48.56 -13.26
C LEU A 378 -24.95 -49.82 -12.80
N HIS A 379 -24.39 -50.48 -13.81
CA HIS A 379 -23.74 -51.77 -13.78
C HIS A 379 -22.53 -51.84 -12.85
N SER A 380 -22.34 -53.03 -12.28
CA SER A 380 -21.21 -53.48 -11.46
C SER A 380 -19.83 -53.24 -12.09
N PRO A 381 -18.79 -52.94 -11.28
CA PRO A 381 -17.41 -53.02 -11.73
C PRO A 381 -16.86 -54.45 -11.58
N ILE A 382 -16.10 -54.85 -12.60
CA ILE A 382 -15.32 -56.08 -12.70
C ILE A 382 -14.09 -55.99 -11.79
N ALA A 383 -13.83 -57.08 -11.06
CA ALA A 383 -12.67 -57.29 -10.19
C ALA A 383 -11.44 -57.84 -10.98
N PRO A 384 -10.23 -57.87 -10.39
CA PRO A 384 -8.95 -57.74 -11.10
C PRO A 384 -8.24 -59.08 -11.37
N ALA A 385 -7.29 -59.07 -12.31
CA ALA A 385 -6.25 -60.10 -12.42
C ALA A 385 -4.99 -59.53 -13.10
N GLY A 386 -3.80 -59.89 -12.59
CA GLY A 386 -2.58 -59.89 -13.41
C GLY A 386 -1.34 -59.34 -12.74
N SER A 387 -0.53 -60.24 -12.20
CA SER A 387 0.73 -60.05 -11.48
C SER A 387 1.99 -60.19 -12.37
N GLY A 388 3.01 -59.35 -12.12
CA GLY A 388 4.47 -59.63 -12.23
C GLY A 388 5.19 -59.30 -13.55
N PRO A 389 6.54 -59.33 -13.63
CA PRO A 389 7.55 -59.14 -12.57
C PRO A 389 8.77 -58.22 -12.96
N SER A 390 9.46 -57.71 -11.93
CA SER A 390 10.91 -57.40 -11.75
C SER A 390 11.88 -57.06 -12.92
N SER A 391 12.49 -55.86 -12.83
CA SER A 391 13.94 -55.48 -12.91
C SER A 391 14.76 -55.74 -14.21
N PRO A 392 15.99 -55.18 -14.44
CA PRO A 392 16.83 -54.34 -13.56
C PRO A 392 17.55 -53.11 -14.20
N THR A 393 18.20 -52.34 -13.32
CA THR A 393 19.38 -51.43 -13.44
C THR A 393 20.05 -51.19 -14.80
N SER A 394 20.37 -49.91 -15.05
CA SER A 394 21.73 -49.39 -15.27
C SER A 394 21.81 -47.92 -14.87
#